data_AF-A0A0P9D117-F1
#
_entry.id   AF-A0A0P9D117-F1
#
_cell.length_a   1.000
_cell.length_b   1.000
_cell.length_c   1.000
_cell.angle_alpha   90.00
_cell.angle_beta   90.00
_cell.angle_gamma   90.00
#
_symmetry.space_group_name_H-M   'P 1'
#
loop_
_entity.id
_entity.type
_entity.pdbx_description
1 polymer ?
#
loop_
_entity_poly.entity_id
_entity_poly.type
_entity_poly.pdbx_seq_one_letter_code
_entity_poly.pdbx_strand_id
1 'polypeptide(L)'
;MSMNVPNYVALQLLAEDPPSEHPFAARTRTALLAFLALLDELIAQREKGDLGALMDFLFGRVGFQEALLREHGEDDGAERWANIEELRNAANNYVNMPIENQLPVFLEEVALVSDIDQVKEDRNTITCITLHQAKGLEYPVVFLVGLEEGLVPHSRSLDDKDALEEERRLFYV
;
A
#
# COMPACT_ATOMS: atom_id res chain seq x y z
N MET A 1 -8.18 -12.57 29.07
CA MET A 1 -9.17 -11.89 28.20
C MET A 1 -8.43 -10.76 27.52
N SER A 2 -8.10 -10.89 26.23
CA SER A 2 -7.66 -9.73 25.45
C SER A 2 -8.85 -8.78 25.38
N MET A 3 -8.77 -7.62 26.03
CA MET A 3 -9.79 -6.59 25.82
C MET A 3 -9.72 -6.24 24.33
N ASN A 4 -10.84 -6.34 23.62
CA ASN A 4 -10.93 -6.05 22.18
C ASN A 4 -10.85 -4.53 21.93
N VAL A 5 -9.83 -3.90 22.50
CA VAL A 5 -9.62 -2.45 22.49
C VAL A 5 -8.71 -2.13 21.31
N PRO A 6 -9.11 -1.20 20.42
CA PRO A 6 -8.26 -0.75 19.33
C PRO A 6 -6.92 -0.24 19.85
N ASN A 7 -5.82 -0.52 19.14
CA ASN A 7 -4.46 -0.19 19.57
C ASN A 7 -4.28 1.30 19.92
N TYR A 8 -4.88 2.21 19.15
CA TYR A 8 -4.83 3.65 19.43
C TYR A 8 -5.49 4.01 20.77
N VAL A 9 -6.65 3.41 21.06
CA VAL A 9 -7.35 3.59 22.35
C VAL A 9 -6.54 2.99 23.51
N ALA A 10 -5.92 1.83 23.28
CA ALA A 10 -5.04 1.22 24.29
C ALA A 10 -3.82 2.10 24.62
N LEU A 11 -3.27 2.80 23.63
CA LEU A 11 -2.19 3.78 23.85
C LEU A 11 -2.67 5.00 24.65
N GLN A 12 -3.87 5.51 24.36
CA GLN A 12 -4.48 6.60 25.13
C GLN A 12 -4.69 6.22 26.60
N LEU A 13 -5.24 5.03 26.86
CA LEU A 13 -5.40 4.49 28.23
C LEU A 13 -4.04 4.38 28.94
N LEU A 14 -3.00 3.89 28.26
CA LEU A 14 -1.65 3.82 28.82
C LEU A 14 -1.08 5.19 29.23
N ALA A 15 -1.50 6.27 28.55
CA ALA A 15 -1.08 7.64 28.87
C ALA A 15 -1.75 8.16 30.14
N GLU A 16 -3.00 7.77 30.38
CA GLU A 16 -3.79 8.12 31.57
C GLU A 16 -3.40 7.26 32.78
N ASP A 17 -3.01 6.00 32.56
CA ASP A 17 -2.69 5.06 33.63
C ASP A 17 -1.36 5.39 34.35
N PRO A 18 -1.34 5.35 35.70
CA PRO A 18 -0.12 5.51 36.48
C PRO A 18 0.86 4.34 36.23
N PRO A 19 2.18 4.54 36.40
CA PRO A 19 3.20 3.54 36.10
C PRO A 19 3.05 2.17 36.79
N SER A 20 2.26 2.07 37.86
CA SER A 20 2.03 0.86 38.65
C SER A 20 0.94 -0.06 38.12
N GLU A 21 0.14 0.35 37.12
CA GLU A 21 -1.06 -0.37 36.69
C GLU A 21 -0.91 -1.17 35.39
N HIS A 22 0.27 -1.14 34.76
CA HIS A 22 0.55 -1.90 33.53
C HIS A 22 1.88 -2.67 33.60
N PRO A 23 2.04 -3.75 32.82
CA PRO A 23 3.20 -4.65 32.91
C PRO A 23 4.42 -4.15 32.13
N PHE A 24 4.43 -2.92 31.62
CA PHE A 24 5.51 -2.44 30.75
C PHE A 24 6.69 -1.89 31.53
N ALA A 25 7.90 -2.25 31.11
CA ALA A 25 9.11 -1.58 31.58
C ALA A 25 9.07 -0.09 31.22
N ALA A 26 9.69 0.76 32.06
CA ALA A 26 9.67 2.22 31.87
C ALA A 26 10.13 2.64 30.47
N ARG A 27 11.18 2.01 29.91
CA ARG A 27 11.66 2.28 28.54
C ARG A 27 10.61 1.98 27.48
N THR A 28 9.90 0.86 27.61
CA THR A 28 8.83 0.46 26.69
C THR A 28 7.67 1.44 26.77
N ARG A 29 7.26 1.83 27.99
CA ARG A 29 6.21 2.85 28.18
C ARG A 29 6.61 4.16 27.51
N THR A 30 7.83 4.64 27.71
CA THR A 30 8.31 5.88 27.09
C THR A 30 8.25 5.81 25.55
N ALA A 31 8.66 4.68 24.97
CA ALA A 31 8.60 4.50 23.52
C ALA A 31 7.15 4.49 22.99
N LEU A 32 6.23 3.80 23.68
CA LEU A 32 4.82 3.76 23.31
C LEU A 32 4.15 5.14 23.41
N LEU A 33 4.45 5.91 24.46
CA LEU A 33 3.92 7.26 24.61
C LEU A 33 4.51 8.24 23.58
N ALA A 34 5.78 8.09 23.22
CA ALA A 34 6.37 8.87 22.13
C ALA A 34 5.70 8.57 20.78
N PHE A 35 5.32 7.31 20.54
CA PHE A 35 4.55 6.92 19.36
C PHE A 35 3.12 7.46 19.39
N LEU A 36 2.44 7.43 20.54
CA LEU A 36 1.13 8.07 20.69
C LEU A 36 1.19 9.57 20.37
N ALA A 37 2.18 10.28 20.92
CA ALA A 37 2.37 11.70 20.66
C ALA A 37 2.60 11.99 19.16
N LEU A 38 3.32 11.12 18.46
CA LEU A 38 3.47 11.21 17.00
C LEU A 38 2.13 11.04 16.29
N LEU A 39 1.31 10.05 16.66
CA LEU A 39 -0.01 9.84 16.05
C LEU A 39 -0.94 11.03 16.28
N ASP A 40 -0.98 11.55 17.51
CA ASP A 40 -1.82 12.71 17.86
C ASP A 40 -1.39 13.96 17.09
N GLU A 41 -0.08 14.16 16.91
CA GLU A 41 0.46 15.22 16.08
C GLU A 41 0.00 15.08 14.61
N LEU A 42 0.11 13.89 14.03
CA LEU A 42 -0.34 13.62 12.65
C LEU A 42 -1.85 13.83 12.48
N ILE A 43 -2.66 13.36 13.44
CA ILE A 43 -4.12 13.54 13.43
C ILE A 43 -4.45 15.04 13.48
N ALA A 44 -3.73 15.82 14.30
CA ALA A 44 -3.93 17.27 14.39
C ALA A 44 -3.45 18.03 13.13
N GLN A 45 -2.52 17.48 12.35
CA GLN A 45 -2.05 18.07 11.10
C GLN A 45 -3.01 17.89 9.94
N ARG A 46 -3.88 16.88 9.98
CA ARG A 46 -4.82 16.55 8.89
C ARG A 46 -5.73 17.72 8.49
N GLU A 47 -5.97 18.67 9.40
CA GLU A 47 -6.88 19.81 9.20
C GLU A 47 -6.13 21.10 8.83
N LYS A 48 -4.79 21.08 8.77
CA LYS A 48 -3.95 22.28 8.60
C LYS A 48 -3.45 22.52 7.18
N GLY A 49 -3.59 21.54 6.30
CA GLY A 49 -3.13 21.59 4.93
C GLY A 49 -3.79 20.51 4.07
N ASP A 50 -3.47 20.50 2.79
CA ASP A 50 -3.92 19.44 1.89
C ASP A 50 -3.22 18.08 2.20
N LEU A 51 -3.69 17.03 1.53
CA LEU A 51 -3.16 15.68 1.69
C LEU A 51 -1.66 15.59 1.37
N GLY A 52 -1.17 16.35 0.38
CA GLY A 52 0.24 16.41 0.04
C GLY A 52 1.08 16.96 1.19
N ALA A 53 0.64 18.07 1.78
CA ALA A 53 1.29 18.66 2.96
C ALA A 53 1.27 17.72 4.17
N LEU A 54 0.18 16.96 4.37
CA LEU A 54 0.12 15.94 5.42
C LEU A 54 1.13 14.82 5.20
N MET A 55 1.28 14.34 3.95
CA MET A 55 2.28 13.32 3.59
C MET A 55 3.71 13.84 3.77
N ASP A 56 4.01 15.05 3.31
CA ASP A 56 5.32 15.67 3.49
C ASP A 56 5.67 15.82 4.98
N PHE A 57 4.70 16.25 5.79
CA PHE A 57 4.86 16.33 7.24
C PHE A 57 5.13 14.96 7.85
N LEU A 58 4.37 13.93 7.46
CA LEU A 58 4.57 12.55 7.93
C LEU A 58 5.98 12.05 7.59
N PHE A 59 6.39 12.14 6.33
CA PHE A 59 7.68 11.63 5.86
C PHE A 59 8.86 12.32 6.55
N GLY A 60 8.79 13.65 6.68
CA GLY A 60 9.80 14.42 7.41
C GLY A 60 9.81 14.09 8.90
N ARG A 61 8.63 13.91 9.52
CA ARG A 61 8.51 13.66 10.96
C ARG A 61 9.06 12.29 11.38
N VAL A 62 8.97 11.29 10.51
CA VAL A 62 9.54 9.94 10.74
C VAL A 62 10.93 9.77 10.15
N GLY A 63 11.43 10.73 9.36
CA GLY A 63 12.73 10.64 8.69
C GLY A 63 12.79 9.51 7.66
N PHE A 64 11.73 9.39 6.84
CA PHE A 64 11.53 8.23 5.97
C PHE A 64 12.61 8.13 4.89
N GLN A 65 12.96 9.25 4.26
CA GLN A 65 13.99 9.30 3.23
C GLN A 65 15.36 8.90 3.81
N GLU A 66 15.74 9.46 4.96
CA GLU A 66 17.01 9.13 5.62
C GLU A 66 17.05 7.69 6.10
N ALA A 67 15.91 7.09 6.44
CA ALA A 67 15.81 5.68 6.76
C ALA A 67 16.07 4.80 5.52
N LEU A 68 15.44 5.12 4.39
CA LEU A 68 15.65 4.39 3.13
C LEU A 68 17.11 4.47 2.65
N LEU A 69 17.71 5.67 2.65
CA LEU A 69 19.11 5.85 2.26
C LEU A 69 20.08 5.09 3.17
N ARG A 70 19.75 5.00 4.47
CA ARG A 70 20.58 4.25 5.45
C ARG A 70 20.47 2.75 5.27
N GLU A 71 19.29 2.23 4.93
CA GLU A 71 19.03 0.80 4.82
C GLU A 71 19.45 0.24 3.46
N HIS A 72 19.23 1.00 2.39
CA HIS A 72 19.40 0.54 1.00
C HIS A 72 20.57 1.18 0.26
N GLY A 73 21.23 2.18 0.85
CA GLY A 73 22.32 2.94 0.22
C GLY A 73 21.81 4.07 -0.68
N GLU A 74 22.73 4.83 -1.27
CA GLU A 74 22.39 6.02 -2.06
C GLU A 74 21.59 5.70 -3.33
N ASP A 75 21.97 4.67 -4.08
CA ASP A 75 21.33 4.35 -5.37
C ASP A 75 19.92 3.73 -5.18
N ASP A 76 19.80 2.54 -4.56
CA ASP A 76 18.51 1.85 -4.35
C ASP A 76 17.60 2.65 -3.39
N GLY A 77 18.18 3.32 -2.39
CA GLY A 77 17.43 4.18 -1.48
C GLY A 77 16.81 5.39 -2.18
N ALA A 78 17.53 6.01 -3.14
CA ALA A 78 17.00 7.12 -3.93
C ALA A 78 15.90 6.66 -4.90
N GLU A 79 16.05 5.50 -5.54
CA GLU A 79 15.01 4.92 -6.40
C GLU A 79 13.72 4.63 -5.61
N ARG A 80 13.85 4.04 -4.42
CA ARG A 80 12.71 3.81 -3.52
C ARG A 80 12.05 5.11 -3.07
N TRP A 81 12.85 6.13 -2.76
CA TRP A 81 12.32 7.43 -2.40
C TRP A 81 11.55 8.08 -3.55
N ALA A 82 12.04 7.97 -4.79
CA ALA A 82 11.33 8.46 -5.97
C ALA A 82 9.93 7.83 -6.11
N ASN A 83 9.80 6.52 -5.86
CA ASN A 83 8.48 5.86 -5.85
C ASN A 83 7.55 6.39 -4.75
N ILE A 84 8.09 6.75 -3.58
CA ILE A 84 7.32 7.39 -2.50
C ILE A 84 6.91 8.82 -2.88
N GLU A 85 7.77 9.56 -3.60
CA GLU A 85 7.43 10.87 -4.15
C GLU A 85 6.32 10.77 -5.21
N GLU A 86 6.25 9.68 -6.00
CA GLU A 86 5.13 9.43 -6.90
C GLU A 86 3.81 9.22 -6.15
N LEU A 87 3.82 8.43 -5.06
CA LEU A 87 2.66 8.27 -4.18
C LEU A 87 2.20 9.64 -3.62
N ARG A 88 3.16 10.45 -3.17
CA ARG A 88 2.90 11.82 -2.71
C ARG A 88 2.32 12.69 -3.83
N ASN A 89 2.83 12.56 -5.05
CA ASN A 89 2.33 13.32 -6.20
C ASN A 89 0.92 12.90 -6.61
N ALA A 90 0.53 11.64 -6.38
CA ALA A 90 -0.86 11.19 -6.59
C ALA A 90 -1.85 11.95 -5.69
N ALA A 91 -1.42 12.42 -4.51
CA ALA A 91 -2.26 13.26 -3.65
C ALA A 91 -2.71 14.58 -4.30
N ASN A 92 -1.99 15.08 -5.31
CA ASN A 92 -2.38 16.30 -6.04
C ASN A 92 -3.72 16.16 -6.77
N ASN A 93 -4.15 14.93 -7.10
CA ASN A 93 -5.44 14.69 -7.74
C ASN A 93 -6.62 15.08 -6.83
N TYR A 94 -6.40 15.15 -5.51
CA TYR A 94 -7.43 15.43 -4.50
C TYR A 94 -7.41 16.89 -4.03
N VAL A 95 -6.44 17.71 -4.46
CA VAL A 95 -6.25 19.09 -3.95
C VAL A 95 -7.47 20.00 -4.15
N ASN A 96 -8.29 19.71 -5.17
CA ASN A 96 -9.51 20.46 -5.48
C ASN A 96 -10.73 20.05 -4.62
N MET A 97 -10.60 19.00 -3.80
CA MET A 97 -11.63 18.57 -2.86
C MET A 97 -11.49 19.31 -1.52
N PRO A 98 -12.57 19.44 -0.73
CA PRO A 98 -12.47 19.88 0.66
C PRO A 98 -11.46 19.03 1.44
N ILE A 99 -10.60 19.67 2.23
CA ILE A 99 -9.46 19.05 2.94
C ILE A 99 -9.92 17.82 3.75
N GLU A 100 -11.06 17.93 4.42
CA GLU A 100 -11.67 16.88 5.23
C GLU A 100 -12.01 15.60 4.45
N ASN A 101 -12.19 15.71 3.12
CA ASN A 101 -12.53 14.59 2.25
C ASN A 101 -11.32 14.00 1.53
N GLN A 102 -10.19 14.73 1.44
CA GLN A 102 -9.04 14.29 0.64
C GLN A 102 -8.47 12.97 1.13
N LEU A 103 -8.18 12.85 2.44
CA LEU A 103 -7.60 11.63 3.01
C LEU A 103 -8.58 10.43 2.98
N PRO A 104 -9.86 10.56 3.41
CA PRO A 104 -10.81 9.45 3.33
C PRO A 104 -11.00 8.91 1.91
N VAL A 105 -11.19 9.79 0.92
CA VAL A 105 -11.40 9.39 -0.48
C VAL A 105 -10.13 8.75 -1.05
N PHE A 106 -8.96 9.32 -0.77
CA PHE A 106 -7.69 8.71 -1.18
C PHE A 106 -7.53 7.28 -0.62
N LEU A 107 -7.81 7.08 0.67
CA LEU A 107 -7.71 5.75 1.30
C LEU A 107 -8.75 4.77 0.76
N GLU A 108 -9.96 5.26 0.43
CA GLU A 108 -11.00 4.44 -0.21
C GLU A 108 -10.55 4.00 -1.61
N GLU A 109 -10.07 4.92 -2.44
CA GLU A 109 -9.59 4.60 -3.78
C GLU A 109 -8.40 3.64 -3.74
N VAL A 110 -7.39 3.89 -2.89
CA VAL A 110 -6.24 2.98 -2.74
C VAL A 110 -6.66 1.60 -2.24
N ALA A 111 -7.69 1.51 -1.37
CA ALA A 111 -8.20 0.22 -0.90
C ALA A 111 -9.03 -0.53 -1.97
N LEU A 112 -9.59 0.20 -2.94
CA LEU A 112 -10.36 -0.35 -4.06
C LEU A 112 -9.51 -0.69 -5.28
N VAL A 113 -8.34 -0.07 -5.44
CA VAL A 113 -7.40 -0.35 -6.52
C VAL A 113 -6.95 -1.80 -6.43
N SER A 114 -7.45 -2.61 -7.35
CA SER A 114 -6.91 -3.93 -7.67
C SER A 114 -5.77 -3.78 -8.70
N ASP A 115 -4.89 -4.78 -8.85
CA ASP A 115 -3.80 -4.78 -9.84
C ASP A 115 -4.24 -4.51 -11.29
N ILE A 116 -5.55 -4.50 -11.57
CA ILE A 116 -6.15 -4.35 -12.90
C ILE A 116 -6.42 -2.87 -13.25
N ASP A 117 -6.59 -1.97 -12.27
CA ASP A 117 -7.14 -0.62 -12.50
C ASP A 117 -6.11 0.46 -12.85
N GLN A 118 -4.81 0.12 -12.89
CA GLN A 118 -3.74 1.08 -13.25
C GLN A 118 -3.62 1.37 -14.76
N VAL A 119 -4.51 0.85 -15.60
CA VAL A 119 -4.52 1.21 -17.03
C VAL A 119 -5.11 2.61 -17.20
N LYS A 120 -4.29 3.63 -16.95
CA LYS A 120 -4.59 5.02 -17.35
C LYS A 120 -4.97 5.02 -18.83
N GLU A 121 -6.12 5.62 -19.13
CA GLU A 121 -6.69 5.80 -20.48
C GLU A 121 -5.85 6.70 -21.41
N ASP A 122 -4.52 6.75 -21.28
CA ASP A 122 -3.68 7.44 -22.25
C ASP A 122 -3.31 6.49 -23.39
N ARG A 123 -4.06 6.66 -24.48
CA ARG A 123 -4.27 5.72 -25.59
C ARG A 123 -3.07 5.71 -26.55
N ASN A 124 -1.97 5.00 -26.22
CA ASN A 124 -1.12 4.32 -27.22
C ASN A 124 -0.04 3.38 -26.62
N THR A 125 -0.37 2.61 -25.58
CA THR A 125 0.60 1.71 -24.93
C THR A 125 0.29 0.24 -25.20
N ILE A 126 1.32 -0.62 -25.09
CA ILE A 126 1.15 -2.07 -25.15
C ILE A 126 0.72 -2.54 -23.75
N THR A 127 -0.39 -3.27 -23.69
CA THR A 127 -0.87 -3.87 -22.44
C THR A 127 -0.17 -5.20 -22.20
N CYS A 128 0.67 -5.27 -21.15
CA CYS A 128 1.29 -6.50 -20.68
C CYS A 128 0.58 -6.96 -19.41
N ILE A 129 -0.18 -8.05 -19.51
CA ILE A 129 -0.96 -8.63 -18.41
C ILE A 129 -0.82 -10.15 -18.39
N THR A 130 -1.15 -10.77 -17.26
CA THR A 130 -1.22 -12.24 -17.16
C THR A 130 -2.50 -12.81 -17.79
N LEU A 131 -2.52 -14.10 -18.17
CA LEU A 131 -3.73 -14.77 -18.67
C LEU A 131 -4.93 -14.63 -17.71
N HIS A 132 -4.67 -14.68 -16.40
CA HIS A 132 -5.70 -14.53 -15.38
C HIS A 132 -6.36 -13.13 -15.40
N GLN A 133 -5.55 -12.09 -15.63
CA GLN A 133 -6.01 -10.70 -15.72
C GLN A 133 -6.68 -10.39 -17.05
N ALA A 134 -6.44 -11.17 -18.10
CA ALA A 134 -7.07 -10.99 -19.41
C ALA A 134 -8.58 -11.36 -19.41
N LYS A 135 -9.05 -12.07 -18.38
CA LYS A 135 -10.44 -12.54 -18.29
C LYS A 135 -11.44 -11.38 -18.40
N GLY A 136 -12.26 -11.41 -19.45
CA GLY A 136 -13.29 -10.40 -19.70
C GLY A 136 -12.79 -9.14 -20.43
N LEU A 137 -11.54 -9.13 -20.87
CA LEU A 137 -10.97 -8.10 -21.74
C LEU A 137 -10.90 -8.59 -23.19
N GLU A 138 -11.06 -7.67 -24.15
CA GLU A 138 -10.96 -7.97 -25.58
C GLU A 138 -9.99 -6.98 -26.24
N TYR A 139 -9.07 -7.50 -27.05
CA TYR A 139 -8.09 -6.69 -27.78
C TYR A 139 -8.10 -7.04 -29.27
N PRO A 140 -7.89 -6.07 -30.18
CA PRO A 140 -7.82 -6.36 -31.62
C PRO A 140 -6.65 -7.26 -32.02
N VAL A 141 -5.54 -7.20 -31.29
CA VAL A 141 -4.33 -7.99 -31.50
C VAL A 141 -3.81 -8.46 -30.15
N VAL A 142 -3.58 -9.77 -30.00
CA VAL A 142 -3.07 -10.40 -28.78
C VAL A 142 -1.81 -11.19 -29.12
N PHE A 143 -0.76 -11.02 -28.33
CA PHE A 143 0.44 -11.86 -28.38
C PHE A 143 0.49 -12.74 -27.14
N LEU A 144 0.34 -14.05 -27.33
CA LEU A 144 0.60 -15.04 -26.30
C LEU A 144 2.08 -15.41 -26.34
N VAL A 145 2.78 -15.21 -25.22
CA VAL A 145 4.20 -15.51 -25.06
C VAL A 145 4.40 -16.65 -24.06
N GLY A 146 5.49 -17.41 -24.21
CA GLY A 146 5.80 -18.49 -23.27
C GLY A 146 4.86 -19.70 -23.35
N LEU A 147 4.37 -20.03 -24.56
CA LEU A 147 3.60 -21.26 -24.81
C LEU A 147 4.52 -22.48 -24.87
N GLU A 148 5.05 -22.84 -23.72
CA GLU A 148 5.99 -23.95 -23.52
C GLU A 148 5.52 -24.84 -22.38
N GLU A 149 5.80 -26.14 -22.48
CA GLU A 149 5.43 -27.12 -21.45
C GLU A 149 6.17 -26.83 -20.15
N GLY A 150 5.42 -26.78 -19.03
CA GLY A 150 5.94 -26.36 -17.74
C GLY A 150 5.70 -24.88 -17.43
N LEU A 151 5.34 -24.06 -18.42
CA LEU A 151 4.87 -22.68 -18.24
C LEU A 151 3.37 -22.56 -18.54
N VAL A 152 2.91 -23.07 -19.69
CA VAL A 152 1.49 -23.23 -20.05
C VAL A 152 1.31 -24.58 -20.74
N PRO A 153 0.83 -25.64 -20.04
CA PRO A 153 0.37 -25.65 -18.65
C PRO A 153 1.51 -25.51 -17.64
N HIS A 154 1.24 -24.83 -16.52
CA HIS A 154 2.23 -24.66 -15.45
C HIS A 154 2.71 -26.01 -14.90
N SER A 155 4.01 -26.16 -14.63
CA SER A 155 4.62 -27.41 -14.16
C SER A 155 3.89 -28.09 -12.98
N ARG A 156 3.27 -27.30 -12.11
CA ARG A 156 2.49 -27.78 -10.94
C ARG A 156 1.15 -28.43 -11.29
N SER A 157 0.63 -28.25 -12.51
CA SER A 157 -0.64 -28.85 -12.95
C SER A 157 -0.45 -30.14 -13.75
N LEU A 158 0.78 -30.49 -14.14
CA LEU A 158 1.05 -31.64 -15.03
C LEU A 158 0.65 -32.99 -14.43
N ASP A 159 0.80 -33.13 -13.11
CA ASP A 159 0.52 -34.38 -12.40
C ASP A 159 -0.93 -34.50 -11.88
N ASP A 160 -1.73 -33.43 -12.01
CA ASP A 160 -3.12 -33.38 -11.55
C ASP A 160 -4.06 -33.05 -12.71
N LYS A 161 -4.93 -34.00 -13.05
CA LYS A 161 -5.90 -33.84 -14.15
C LYS A 161 -6.84 -32.66 -13.94
N ASP A 162 -7.28 -32.40 -12.72
CA ASP A 162 -8.24 -31.31 -12.47
C ASP A 162 -7.56 -29.95 -12.62
N ALA A 163 -6.31 -29.84 -12.15
CA ALA A 163 -5.47 -28.66 -12.36
C ALA A 163 -5.10 -28.46 -13.84
N LEU A 164 -4.83 -29.54 -14.58
CA LEU A 164 -4.55 -29.48 -16.02
C LEU A 164 -5.77 -28.99 -16.81
N GLU A 165 -6.98 -29.46 -16.45
CA GLU A 165 -8.22 -28.96 -17.04
C GLU A 165 -8.48 -27.48 -16.71
N GLU A 166 -8.03 -26.99 -15.55
CA GLU A 166 -8.09 -25.56 -15.21
C GLU A 166 -7.14 -24.73 -16.08
N GLU A 167 -5.90 -25.17 -16.30
CA GLU A 167 -4.97 -24.51 -17.22
C GLU A 167 -5.51 -24.49 -18.66
N ARG A 168 -6.20 -25.56 -19.09
CA ARG A 168 -6.89 -25.58 -20.40
C ARG A 168 -8.03 -24.58 -20.47
N ARG A 169 -8.79 -24.38 -19.38
CA ARG A 169 -9.81 -23.34 -19.30
C ARG A 169 -9.19 -21.95 -19.34
N LEU A 170 -8.09 -21.74 -18.63
CA LEU A 170 -7.35 -20.48 -18.64
C LEU A 170 -6.81 -20.14 -20.03
N PHE A 171 -6.31 -21.13 -20.78
CA PHE A 171 -5.82 -20.95 -22.14
C PHE A 171 -6.94 -20.73 -23.18
N TYR A 172 -8.17 -21.13 -22.86
CA TYR A 172 -9.34 -20.90 -23.72
C TYR A 172 -9.91 -19.48 -23.60
N VAL A 173 -9.77 -18.88 -22.41
CA VAL A 173 -10.16 -17.47 -22.13
C VAL A 173 -9.27 -16.52 -22.93
#